data_AF-A0A811T0W2-F1
#
_entry.id   AF-A0A811T0W2-F1
#
_cell.length_a   1.000
_cell.length_b   1.000
_cell.length_c   1.000
_cell.angle_alpha   90.00
_cell.angle_beta   90.00
_cell.angle_gamma   90.00
#
_symmetry.space_group_name_H-M   'P 1'
#
loop_
_entity.id
_entity.type
_entity.pdbx_description
1 polymer ?
#
loop_
_entity_poly.entity_id
_entity_poly.type
_entity_poly.pdbx_seq_one_letter_code
_entity_poly.pdbx_strand_id
1 'polypeptide(L)' 'MSSTIEYRKRVIEKIEILSESRLQSVLDFIGYLAEKEEWEATWEILSDENAMKNIKAADEAWKTKRKEEFISWDAVRRDV' A
#
# COMPACT_ATOMS: atom_id res chain seq x y z
N MET A 1 23.91 -2.84 -12.55
CA MET A 1 23.65 -2.53 -11.13
C MET A 1 22.23 -2.01 -11.04
N SER A 2 21.40 -2.54 -10.11
CA SER A 2 19.97 -2.17 -10.03
C SER A 2 19.82 -0.68 -9.74
N SER A 3 19.02 0.02 -10.54
CA SER A 3 18.80 1.48 -10.47
C SER A 3 18.43 1.95 -9.05
N THR A 4 17.73 1.12 -8.28
CA THR A 4 17.36 1.38 -6.88
C THR A 4 18.56 1.60 -5.96
N ILE A 5 19.65 0.85 -6.15
CA ILE A 5 20.86 0.98 -5.32
C ILE A 5 21.56 2.32 -5.60
N GLU A 6 21.59 2.74 -6.86
CA GLU A 6 22.16 4.03 -7.27
C GLU A 6 21.37 5.21 -6.68
N TYR A 7 20.04 5.15 -6.73
CA TYR A 7 19.19 6.19 -6.13
C TYR A 7 19.39 6.30 -4.62
N ARG A 8 19.42 5.17 -3.90
CA ARG A 8 19.66 5.16 -2.44
C ARG A 8 20.99 5.80 -2.09
N LYS A 9 22.05 5.48 -2.83
CA LYS A 9 23.38 6.07 -2.61
C LYS A 9 23.34 7.59 -2.78
N ARG A 10 22.75 8.09 -3.86
CA ARG A 10 22.64 9.53 -4.15
C ARG A 10 21.80 10.28 -3.11
N VAL A 11 20.79 9.63 -2.54
CA VAL A 11 19.98 10.20 -1.45
C VAL A 11 20.84 10.35 -0.18
N ILE A 12 21.58 9.32 0.21
CA ILE A 12 22.46 9.37 1.39
C ILE A 12 23.51 10.48 1.23
N GLU A 13 24.20 10.53 0.09
CA GLU A 13 25.21 11.57 -0.21
C GLU A 13 24.63 12.99 -0.11
N LYS A 14 23.37 13.19 -0.50
CA LYS A 14 22.70 14.49 -0.42
C LYS A 14 22.22 14.85 0.98
N ILE A 15 21.88 13.86 1.80
CA ILE A 15 21.42 14.06 3.18
C ILE A 15 22.60 14.41 4.08
N GLU A 16 23.77 13.79 3.87
CA GLU A 16 24.99 14.02 4.69
C GLU A 16 25.46 15.48 4.71
N ILE A 17 25.15 16.27 3.69
CA ILE A 17 25.57 17.68 3.57
C ILE A 17 24.55 18.68 4.14
N LEU A 18 23.40 18.20 4.64
CA LEU A 18 22.32 19.07 5.11
C LEU A 18 22.53 19.51 6.56
N SER A 19 22.00 20.68 6.90
CA SER A 19 21.89 21.12 8.30
C SER A 19 20.84 20.29 9.05
N GLU A 20 20.95 20.23 10.38
CA GLU A 20 20.00 19.51 11.25
C GLU A 20 18.53 19.88 10.99
N SER A 21 18.22 21.18 10.86
CA SER A 21 16.88 21.64 10.53
C SER A 21 16.35 21.12 9.18
N ARG A 22 17.24 20.94 8.20
CA ARG A 22 16.90 20.40 6.89
C ARG A 22 16.77 18.87 6.93
N LEU A 23 17.58 18.20 7.74
CA LEU A 23 17.44 16.78 8.01
C LEU A 23 16.07 16.46 8.62
N GLN A 24 15.60 17.27 9.57
CA GLN A 24 14.27 17.11 10.14
C GLN A 24 13.18 17.23 9.07
N SER A 25 13.22 18.26 8.22
CA SER A 25 12.26 18.39 7.12
C SER A 25 12.32 17.22 6.12
N VAL A 26 13.51 16.66 5.88
CA VAL A 26 13.66 15.48 5.01
C VAL A 26 13.05 14.24 5.65
N LEU A 27 13.23 14.03 6.96
CA LEU A 27 12.60 12.94 7.69
C LEU A 27 11.07 13.03 7.65
N ASP A 28 10.52 14.22 7.90
CA ASP A 28 9.08 14.45 7.83
C ASP A 28 8.54 14.15 6.43
N PHE A 29 9.26 14.57 5.38
CA PHE A 29 8.86 14.34 4.00
C PHE A 29 8.97 12.87 3.58
N ILE A 30 10.00 12.14 4.02
CA ILE A 30 10.12 10.70 3.78
C ILE A 30 8.98 9.95 4.47
N GLY A 31 8.64 10.31 5.71
CA GLY A 31 7.49 9.76 6.42
C GLY A 31 6.18 9.98 5.66
N TYR A 32 5.94 11.21 5.21
CA TYR A 32 4.81 11.54 4.36
C TYR A 32 4.75 10.70 3.09
N LEU A 33 5.88 10.51 2.38
CA LEU A 33 5.92 9.72 1.15
C LEU A 33 5.58 8.25 1.40
N ALA A 34 6.09 7.66 2.48
CA ALA A 34 5.79 6.28 2.85
C ALA A 34 4.29 6.10 3.16
N GLU A 35 3.72 6.98 3.97
CA GLU A 35 2.27 6.97 4.24
C GLU A 35 1.48 7.16 2.94
N LYS A 36 1.87 8.13 2.11
CA LYS A 36 1.17 8.43 0.86
C LYS A 36 1.17 7.24 -0.10
N GLU A 37 2.26 6.48 -0.20
CA GLU A 37 2.34 5.27 -1.04
C GLU A 37 1.32 4.22 -0.57
N GLU A 38 1.15 4.03 0.74
CA GLU A 38 0.12 3.15 1.30
C GLU A 38 -1.31 3.67 1.01
N TRP A 39 -1.51 4.98 1.12
CA TRP A 39 -2.78 5.62 0.80
C TRP A 39 -3.10 5.54 -0.69
N GLU A 40 -2.14 5.73 -1.59
CA GLU A 40 -2.33 5.63 -3.05
C GLU A 40 -2.71 4.21 -3.47
N ALA A 41 -2.07 3.19 -2.90
CA ALA A 41 -2.45 1.79 -3.11
C ALA A 41 -3.88 1.50 -2.63
N THR A 42 -4.28 2.09 -1.49
CA THR A 42 -5.66 2.01 -0.99
C THR A 42 -6.63 2.77 -1.92
N TRP A 43 -6.23 3.95 -2.40
CA TRP A 43 -7.06 4.82 -3.23
C TRP A 43 -7.30 4.22 -4.62
N GLU A 44 -6.33 3.50 -5.18
CA GLU A 44 -6.49 2.72 -6.42
C GLU A 44 -7.63 1.71 -6.28
N ILE A 45 -7.67 0.95 -5.20
CA ILE A 45 -8.74 -0.01 -4.91
C ILE A 45 -10.08 0.69 -4.67
N LEU A 46 -10.08 1.80 -3.93
CA LEU A 46 -11.30 2.55 -3.63
C LEU A 46 -11.90 3.24 -4.87
N SER A 47 -11.07 3.59 -5.85
CA SER A 47 -11.46 4.31 -7.06
C SER A 47 -11.90 3.39 -8.20
N ASP A 48 -11.61 2.09 -8.10
CA ASP A 48 -12.19 1.10 -9.00
C ASP A 48 -13.65 0.85 -8.60
N GLU A 49 -14.57 1.43 -9.38
CA GLU A 49 -16.02 1.29 -9.17
C GLU A 49 -16.48 -0.17 -9.18
N ASN A 50 -15.85 -1.03 -9.99
CA ASN A 50 -16.19 -2.45 -10.06
C ASN A 50 -15.68 -3.19 -8.83
N ALA A 51 -14.44 -2.94 -8.41
CA ALA A 51 -13.89 -3.50 -7.18
C ALA A 51 -14.76 -3.12 -5.98
N MET A 52 -15.14 -1.85 -5.88
CA MET A 52 -15.98 -1.35 -4.79
C MET A 52 -17.39 -1.95 -4.81
N LYS A 53 -17.98 -2.14 -6.00
CA LYS A 53 -19.27 -2.82 -6.16
C LYS A 53 -19.20 -4.27 -5.69
N ASN A 54 -18.13 -5.00 -6.04
CA ASN A 54 -17.94 -6.38 -5.62
C ASN A 54 -17.71 -6.50 -4.11
N ILE A 55 -16.92 -5.59 -3.53
CA ILE A 55 -16.71 -5.52 -2.06
C ILE A 55 -18.05 -5.32 -1.33
N LYS A 56 -18.88 -4.37 -1.79
CA LYS A 56 -20.20 -4.11 -1.19
C LYS A 56 -21.12 -5.33 -1.30
N ALA A 57 -21.18 -5.96 -2.47
CA ALA A 57 -22.00 -7.16 -2.68
C ALA A 57 -21.56 -8.32 -1.76
N ALA A 58 -20.25 -8.52 -1.59
CA ALA A 58 -19.70 -9.52 -0.69
C ALA A 58 -20.04 -9.23 0.78
N ASP A 59 -19.94 -7.97 1.23
CA ASP A 59 -20.30 -7.59 2.60
C ASP A 59 -21.81 -7.80 2.89
N GLU A 60 -22.68 -7.50 1.93
CA GLU A 60 -24.11 -7.83 2.01
C GLU A 60 -24.37 -9.34 2.06
N ALA A 61 -23.71 -10.12 1.20
CA ALA A 61 -23.82 -11.58 1.20
C ALA A 61 -23.38 -12.17 2.54
N TRP A 62 -22.30 -11.65 3.12
CA TRP A 62 -21.82 -12.05 4.44
C TRP A 62 -22.83 -11.73 5.56
N LYS A 63 -23.32 -10.48 5.60
CA LYS A 63 -24.33 -10.02 6.59
C LYS A 63 -25.64 -10.80 6.50
N THR A 64 -26.05 -11.15 5.28
CA THR A 64 -27.29 -11.92 5.02
C THR A 64 -27.09 -13.44 5.06
N LYS A 65 -25.90 -13.90 5.45
CA LYS A 65 -25.53 -15.32 5.62
C LYS A 65 -25.65 -16.17 4.34
N ARG A 66 -25.47 -15.57 3.17
CA ARG A 66 -25.37 -16.27 1.86
C ARG A 66 -23.99 -16.92 1.71
N LYS A 67 -23.73 -17.92 2.55
CA LYS A 67 -22.41 -18.58 2.65
C LYS A 67 -22.03 -19.36 1.39
N GLU A 68 -23.02 -19.75 0.61
CA GLU A 68 -22.87 -20.43 -0.68
C GLU A 68 -22.12 -19.59 -1.74
N GLU A 69 -22.08 -18.26 -1.58
CA GLU A 69 -21.31 -17.37 -2.45
C GLU A 69 -19.81 -17.33 -2.11
N PHE A 70 -19.39 -18.00 -1.03
CA PHE A 70 -18.02 -17.96 -0.54
C PHE A 70 -17.35 -19.33 -0.64
N ILE A 71 -16.08 -19.35 -1.04
CA ILE A 71 -15.23 -20.53 -0.99
C ILE A 71 -14.38 -20.50 0.29
N SER A 72 -14.22 -21.65 0.95
CA SER A 72 -13.38 -21.73 2.14
C SER A 72 -11.91 -21.55 1.75
N TRP A 73 -11.15 -20.90 2.64
CA TRP A 73 -9.72 -20.71 2.44
C TRP A 73 -8.97 -22.03 2.24
N ASP A 74 -9.32 -23.08 3.00
CA ASP A 74 -8.73 -24.41 2.86
C ASP A 74 -8.95 -25.05 1.48
N ALA A 75 -10.02 -24.67 0.77
CA ALA A 75 -10.29 -25.19 -0.57
C ALA A 75 -9.48 -24.49 -1.68
N VAL A 76 -8.96 -23.30 -1.42
CA VAL A 76 -8.20 -22.50 -2.41
C VAL A 76 -6.72 -22.37 -2.09
N ARG A 77 -6.33 -22.58 -0.82
CA ARG A 77 -4.93 -22.52 -0.41
C ARG A 77 -4.13 -23.63 -1.08
N ARG A 78 -3.20 -23.25 -1.95
CA ARG A 78 -2.13 -24.11 -2.48
C ARG A 78 -0.87 -23.74 -1.74
N ASP A 79 -0.62 -24.39 -0.60
CA ASP A 79 0.63 -24.33 0.17
C ASP A 79 1.33 -22.96 0.12
N VAL A 80 0.70 -21.94 0.71
CA VAL A 80 1.33 -20.64 1.01
C VAL A 80 1.92 -20.61 2.40
#